data_AF-A0A0R3RBR7-F1
#
_entry.id   AF-A0A0R3RBR7-F1
#
_cell.length_a   1.000
_cell.length_b   1.000
_cell.length_c   1.000
_cell.angle_alpha   90.00
_cell.angle_beta   90.00
_cell.angle_gamma   90.00
#
_symmetry.space_group_name_H-M   'P 1'
#
loop_
_entity.id
_entity.type
_entity.pdbx_description
1 polymer ?
#
loop_
_entity_poly.entity_id
_entity_poly.type
_entity_poly.pdbx_seq_one_letter_code
_entity_poly.pdbx_strand_id
1 'polypeptide(L)'
;LVPYGAKYYSYLVARAAASLIWNTRFRDYPFSRENGLAWAKVLSKGGSLPSADLLNSALGYWPTVQNLATALKEEADQTCQRSAVSV
;
A
#
# COMPACT_ATOMS: atom_id res chain seq x y z
N LEU A 1 -4.22 27.67 -12.37
CA LEU A 1 -4.50 26.71 -11.27
C LEU A 1 -3.57 25.52 -11.46
N VAL A 2 -2.69 25.20 -10.51
CA VAL A 2 -1.83 24.01 -10.61
C VAL A 2 -2.74 22.76 -10.48
N PRO A 3 -2.73 21.80 -11.43
CA PRO A 3 -3.69 20.69 -11.47
C PRO A 3 -3.60 19.69 -10.30
N TYR A 4 -2.65 19.88 -9.38
CA TYR A 4 -2.41 19.04 -8.18
C TYR A 4 -2.56 19.78 -6.85
N GLY A 5 -3.10 21.01 -6.85
CA GLY A 5 -3.45 21.70 -5.61
C GLY A 5 -4.34 20.81 -4.74
N ALA A 6 -3.93 20.57 -3.49
CA ALA A 6 -4.59 19.68 -2.52
C ALA A 6 -4.54 18.16 -2.77
N LYS A 7 -3.71 17.64 -3.71
CA LYS A 7 -3.59 16.18 -3.94
C LYS A 7 -2.30 15.54 -3.41
N TYR A 8 -1.38 16.31 -2.83
CA TYR A 8 -0.10 15.78 -2.33
C TYR A 8 -0.24 14.65 -1.31
N TYR A 9 -1.31 14.66 -0.51
CA TYR A 9 -1.58 13.60 0.47
C TYR A 9 -1.82 12.23 -0.20
N SER A 10 -2.25 12.19 -1.46
CA SER A 10 -2.52 10.93 -2.15
C SER A 10 -1.27 10.08 -2.30
N TYR A 11 -0.08 10.70 -2.39
CA TYR A 11 1.20 9.98 -2.40
C TYR A 11 1.48 9.30 -1.06
N LEU A 12 1.18 9.96 0.06
CA LEU A 12 1.35 9.37 1.40
C LEU A 12 0.37 8.21 1.60
N VAL A 13 -0.90 8.39 1.18
CA VAL A 13 -1.90 7.33 1.26
C VAL A 13 -1.52 6.15 0.36
N ALA A 14 -1.01 6.40 -0.85
CA ALA A 14 -0.56 5.34 -1.74
C ALA A 14 0.65 4.58 -1.17
N ARG A 15 1.62 5.27 -0.57
CA ARG A 15 2.77 4.64 0.11
C ARG A 15 2.33 3.78 1.30
N ALA A 16 1.45 4.31 2.15
CA ALA A 16 0.89 3.57 3.28
C ALA A 16 0.11 2.32 2.82
N ALA A 17 -0.73 2.46 1.79
CA ALA A 17 -1.49 1.35 1.22
C ALA A 17 -0.58 0.27 0.62
N ALA A 18 0.47 0.67 -0.11
CA ALA A 18 1.46 -0.25 -0.65
C ALA A 18 2.20 -1.01 0.46
N SER A 19 2.62 -0.32 1.52
CA SER A 19 3.25 -0.92 2.71
C SER A 19 2.31 -1.94 3.37
N LEU A 20 1.03 -1.59 3.55
CA LEU A 20 0.03 -2.53 4.10
C LEU A 20 -0.15 -3.77 3.23
N ILE A 21 -0.33 -3.61 1.92
CA ILE A 21 -0.53 -4.74 1.00
C ILE A 21 0.71 -5.64 1.00
N TRP A 22 1.90 -5.05 0.97
CA TRP A 22 3.16 -5.79 1.04
C TRP A 22 3.27 -6.59 2.34
N ASN A 23 3.06 -5.94 3.47
CA ASN A 23 3.19 -6.55 4.80
C ASN A 23 2.17 -7.66 5.05
N THR A 24 0.96 -7.54 4.48
CA THR A 24 -0.12 -8.52 4.69
C THR A 24 -0.09 -9.69 3.72
N ARG A 25 0.34 -9.48 2.47
CA ARG A 25 0.22 -10.50 1.40
C ARG A 25 1.55 -11.04 0.88
N PHE A 26 2.63 -10.26 0.95
CA PHE A 26 3.86 -10.60 0.23
C PHE A 26 5.10 -10.72 1.13
N ARG A 27 5.06 -10.21 2.37
CA ARG A 27 6.22 -10.22 3.28
C ARG A 27 6.80 -11.62 3.51
N ASP A 28 5.95 -12.60 3.81
CA ASP A 28 6.41 -13.97 4.14
C ASP A 28 6.67 -14.80 2.87
N TYR A 29 5.88 -14.60 1.82
CA TYR A 29 5.96 -15.33 0.57
C TYR A 29 5.87 -14.39 -0.65
N PRO A 30 6.97 -13.68 -1.00
CA PRO A 30 6.94 -12.60 -1.99
C PRO A 30 6.62 -13.08 -3.41
N PHE A 31 6.95 -14.34 -3.73
CA PHE A 31 6.71 -14.94 -5.05
C PHE A 31 5.54 -15.94 -5.04
N SER A 32 4.63 -15.84 -4.06
CA SER A 32 3.43 -16.70 -4.03
C SER A 32 2.53 -16.44 -5.24
N ARG A 33 2.32 -17.48 -6.04
CA ARG A 33 1.38 -17.45 -7.18
C ARG A 33 -0.04 -17.14 -6.72
N GLU A 34 -0.46 -17.66 -5.57
CA GLU A 34 -1.79 -17.44 -5.02
C GLU A 34 -2.02 -15.96 -4.70
N ASN A 35 -1.09 -15.34 -3.98
CA ASN A 35 -1.16 -13.91 -3.64
C ASN A 35 -1.07 -13.03 -4.89
N GLY A 36 -0.24 -13.42 -5.87
CA GLY A 36 -0.16 -12.76 -7.18
C GLY A 36 -1.48 -12.81 -7.96
N LEU A 37 -2.17 -13.96 -7.98
CA LEU A 37 -3.48 -14.10 -8.63
C LEU A 37 -4.57 -13.29 -7.91
N ALA A 38 -4.55 -13.26 -6.59
CA ALA A 38 -5.46 -12.41 -5.80
C ALA A 38 -5.23 -10.93 -6.12
N TRP A 39 -3.97 -10.48 -6.19
CA TRP A 39 -3.62 -9.12 -6.56
C TRP A 39 -4.01 -8.77 -8.00
N ALA A 40 -3.81 -9.69 -8.95
CA ALA A 40 -4.22 -9.50 -10.35
C ALA A 40 -5.74 -9.26 -10.48
N LYS A 41 -6.57 -9.92 -9.65
CA LYS A 41 -8.02 -9.67 -9.61
C LYS A 41 -8.39 -8.28 -9.11
N VAL A 42 -7.61 -7.72 -8.18
CA VAL A 42 -7.80 -6.33 -7.72
C VAL A 42 -7.43 -5.37 -8.86
N LEU A 43 -6.28 -5.59 -9.49
CA LEU A 43 -5.80 -4.76 -10.61
C LEU A 43 -6.73 -4.80 -11.83
N SER A 44 -7.36 -5.93 -12.11
CA SER A 44 -8.27 -6.07 -13.26
C SER A 44 -9.51 -5.18 -13.17
N LYS A 45 -9.81 -4.61 -12.00
CA LYS A 45 -10.92 -3.66 -11.81
C LYS A 45 -10.57 -2.25 -12.30
N GLY A 46 -9.28 -1.91 -12.42
CA GLY A 46 -8.84 -0.58 -12.86
C GLY A 46 -9.48 0.55 -12.02
N GLY A 47 -9.99 1.57 -12.69
CA GLY A 47 -10.68 2.71 -12.07
C GLY A 47 -12.20 2.55 -11.94
N SER A 48 -12.75 1.34 -12.13
CA SER A 48 -14.20 1.11 -12.04
C SER A 48 -14.73 1.07 -10.61
N LEU A 49 -13.85 0.92 -9.61
CA LEU A 49 -14.18 0.87 -8.20
C LEU A 49 -13.44 1.95 -7.40
N PRO A 50 -14.02 2.47 -6.31
CA PRO A 50 -13.33 3.33 -5.37
C PRO A 50 -12.05 2.69 -4.81
N SER A 51 -11.00 3.49 -4.60
CA SER A 51 -9.72 3.00 -4.08
C SER A 51 -9.84 2.26 -2.74
N ALA A 52 -10.81 2.67 -1.91
CA ALA A 52 -11.03 2.06 -0.60
C ALA A 52 -11.67 0.66 -0.71
N ASP A 53 -12.56 0.44 -1.69
CA ASP A 53 -13.09 -0.89 -2.01
C ASP A 53 -12.01 -1.81 -2.55
N LEU A 54 -11.13 -1.30 -3.43
CA LEU A 54 -9.98 -2.06 -3.94
C LEU A 54 -9.02 -2.44 -2.82
N LEU A 55 -8.80 -1.53 -1.88
CA LEU A 55 -7.94 -1.78 -0.73
C LEU A 55 -8.55 -2.81 0.23
N ASN A 56 -9.87 -2.76 0.46
CA ASN A 56 -10.59 -3.80 1.19
C ASN A 56 -10.52 -5.15 0.47
N SER A 57 -10.65 -5.19 -0.85
CA SER A 57 -10.50 -6.43 -1.62
C SER A 57 -9.07 -7.00 -1.52
N ALA A 58 -8.04 -6.16 -1.38
CA ALA A 58 -6.66 -6.59 -1.25
C ALA A 58 -6.34 -7.06 0.18
N LEU A 59 -6.77 -6.31 1.20
CA LEU A 59 -6.43 -6.55 2.61
C LEU A 59 -7.41 -7.51 3.32
N GLY A 60 -8.64 -7.63 2.83
CA GLY A 60 -9.73 -8.34 3.49
C GLY A 60 -10.44 -7.52 4.58
N TYR A 61 -10.06 -6.25 4.78
CA TYR A 61 -10.70 -5.33 5.71
C TYR A 61 -10.52 -3.88 5.26
N TRP A 62 -11.31 -2.97 5.82
CA TRP A 62 -11.21 -1.53 5.60
C TRP A 62 -10.14 -0.91 6.52
N PRO A 63 -9.00 -0.43 6.00
CA PRO A 63 -7.98 0.15 6.85
C PRO A 63 -8.40 1.52 7.38
N THR A 64 -8.17 1.74 8.67
CA THR A 64 -8.37 3.03 9.33
C THR A 64 -7.19 3.97 9.05
N VAL A 65 -7.35 5.24 9.39
CA VAL A 65 -6.26 6.24 9.31
C VAL A 65 -5.07 5.82 10.18
N GLN A 66 -5.32 5.21 11.33
CA GLN A 66 -4.29 4.68 12.22
C GLN A 66 -3.50 3.55 11.54
N ASN A 67 -4.18 2.63 10.84
CA ASN A 67 -3.50 1.56 10.11
C ASN A 67 -2.58 2.12 9.02
N LEU A 68 -3.05 3.14 8.28
CA LEU A 68 -2.24 3.80 7.27
C LEU A 68 -1.04 4.55 7.88
N ALA A 69 -1.25 5.27 8.98
CA ALA A 69 -0.18 6.00 9.66
C ALA A 69 0.90 5.06 10.22
N THR A 70 0.49 3.95 10.83
CA THR A 70 1.41 2.92 11.33
C THR A 70 2.19 2.29 10.18
N ALA A 71 1.53 1.93 9.08
CA ALA A 71 2.21 1.32 7.93
C ALA A 71 3.20 2.28 7.25
N LEU A 72 2.90 3.58 7.24
CA LEU A 72 3.81 4.61 6.76
C LEU A 72 5.02 4.77 7.68
N LYS A 73 4.80 4.74 9.00
CA LYS A 73 5.88 4.80 9.99
C LYS A 73 6.81 3.60 9.84
N GLU A 74 6.26 2.38 9.75
CA GLU A 74 7.05 1.16 9.57
C GLU A 74 7.87 1.18 8.28
N GLU A 75 7.31 1.68 7.17
CA GLU A 75 8.03 1.80 5.90
C GLU A 75 9.15 2.85 5.96
N ALA A 76 8.91 3.97 6.66
CA ALA A 76 9.92 4.99 6.87
C ALA A 76 11.08 4.47 7.74
N ASP A 77 10.77 3.74 8.80
CA ASP A 77 11.76 3.11 9.70
C ASP A 77 12.62 2.10 8.94
N GLN A 78 12.01 1.25 8.10
CA GLN A 78 12.74 0.29 7.26
C GLN A 78 13.65 0.97 6.23
N THR A 79 13.19 2.08 5.64
CA THR A 79 13.98 2.86 4.69
C THR A 79 15.17 3.52 5.38
N CYS A 80 14.95 4.12 6.54
CA CYS A 80 15.99 4.77 7.35
C CYS A 80 17.08 3.76 7.77
N GLN A 81 16.67 2.58 8.24
CA GLN A 81 17.60 1.50 8.60
C GLN A 81 18.41 1.00 7.41
N ARG A 82 17.80 0.88 6.22
CA ARG A 82 18.52 0.51 5.00
C ARG A 82 19.55 1.56 4.59
N SER A 83 19.22 2.85 4.71
CA SER A 83 20.18 3.93 4.43
C SER A 83 21.36 3.94 5.40
N ALA A 84 21.16 3.55 6.66
CA ALA A 84 22.23 3.48 7.66
C ALA A 84 23.17 2.28 7.46
N VAL A 85 22.71 1.18 6.86
CA VAL A 85 23.51 -0.02 6.57
C VAL A 85 24.28 0.10 5.26
N SER A 86 23.89 1.01 4.36
CA SER A 86 24.54 1.24 3.05
C SER A 86 25.67 2.28 3.07
N VAL A 87 26.27 2.57 4.23
CA VAL A 87 27.40 3.50 4.40
C VAL A 87 28.66 2.74 4.82
#